data_AF-A0A9D3RH55-F1
#
_entry.id   AF-A0A9D3RH55-F1
#
_cell.length_a   1.000
_cell.length_b   1.000
_cell.length_c   1.000
_cell.angle_alpha   90.00
_cell.angle_beta   90.00
_cell.angle_gamma   90.00
#
_symmetry.space_group_name_H-M   'P 1'
#
loop_
_entity.id
_entity.type
_entity.pdbx_description
1 polymer ?
#
loop_
_entity_poly.entity_id
_entity_poly.type
_entity_poly.pdbx_seq_one_letter_code
_entity_poly.pdbx_strand_id
1 'polypeptide(L)'
;MTTQWRAFKTSRRIHDEVMLLYIIVCQYGCSERVAETATGSNITVKVGESIMFPFSAEGNQSYTADLLFKTFTIAKWHFPEIALFVQEQYKGRVSIGNDSIWLNKLSLSDSGLYQVKIGYTLGNFKPQKY
;
A
#
# COMPACT_ATOMS: atom_id res chain seq x y z
N MET A 1 -15.00 8.26 11.73
CA MET A 1 -15.15 9.03 10.48
C MET A 1 -14.09 8.52 9.53
N THR A 2 -14.48 8.08 8.34
CA THR A 2 -13.60 7.37 7.40
C THR A 2 -13.19 8.33 6.29
N THR A 3 -11.94 8.76 6.28
CA THR A 3 -11.42 9.70 5.27
C THR A 3 -11.09 8.94 3.99
N GLN A 4 -11.73 9.29 2.87
CA GLN A 4 -11.45 8.75 1.54
C GLN A 4 -10.35 9.58 0.84
N TRP A 5 -9.39 8.90 0.22
CA TRP A 5 -8.24 9.52 -0.47
C TRP A 5 -8.25 9.16 -1.97
N ARG A 6 -7.84 10.09 -2.83
CA ARG A 6 -7.62 9.85 -4.27
C ARG A 6 -6.14 9.56 -4.55
N ALA A 7 -5.85 8.41 -5.16
CA ALA A 7 -4.53 8.10 -5.71
C ALA A 7 -4.32 8.83 -7.05
N PHE A 8 -3.09 9.28 -7.31
CA PHE A 8 -2.68 9.81 -8.60
C PHE A 8 -1.96 8.73 -9.41
N LYS A 9 -2.35 8.62 -10.69
CA LYS A 9 -1.91 7.59 -11.64
C LYS A 9 -0.84 8.15 -12.56
N THR A 10 0.39 7.64 -12.48
CA THR A 10 1.46 7.92 -13.46
C THR A 10 1.43 6.88 -14.58
N SER A 11 1.38 7.33 -15.84
CA SER A 11 0.98 6.55 -17.02
C SER A 11 2.14 5.88 -17.81
N ARG A 12 1.94 4.58 -18.09
CA ARG A 12 2.32 3.72 -19.26
C ARG A 12 3.79 3.42 -19.58
N ARG A 13 4.18 2.15 -19.36
CA ARG A 13 4.22 1.04 -20.36
C ARG A 13 4.71 -0.23 -19.63
N ILE A 14 4.00 -1.35 -19.81
CA ILE A 14 3.94 -2.51 -18.89
C ILE A 14 3.11 -2.11 -17.65
N HIS A 15 2.00 -2.80 -17.40
CA HIS A 15 0.95 -2.32 -16.47
C HIS A 15 1.41 -2.47 -15.01
N ASP A 16 2.32 -1.61 -14.57
CA ASP A 16 2.70 -1.51 -13.18
C ASP A 16 2.18 -0.16 -12.66
N GLU A 17 1.25 -0.19 -11.70
CA GLU A 17 0.84 1.01 -10.97
C GLU A 17 1.76 1.21 -9.77
N VAL A 18 2.30 2.42 -9.66
CA VAL A 18 3.18 2.81 -8.55
C VAL A 18 2.59 4.02 -7.84
N MET A 19 2.27 3.86 -6.57
CA MET A 19 1.87 4.95 -5.68
C MET A 19 2.97 5.21 -4.66
N LEU A 20 3.32 6.49 -4.47
CA LEU A 20 4.28 6.94 -3.45
C LEU A 20 3.55 7.79 -2.41
N LEU A 21 3.80 7.50 -1.14
CA LEU A 21 3.16 8.18 -0.02
C LEU A 21 4.15 8.39 1.12
N TYR A 22 4.31 9.63 1.59
CA TYR A 22 5.11 9.88 2.78
C TYR A 22 4.22 9.99 4.01
N ILE A 23 4.46 9.16 5.02
CA ILE A 23 3.67 9.09 6.24
C ILE A 23 4.46 9.71 7.39
N ILE A 24 3.80 10.57 8.16
CA ILE A 24 4.31 11.15 9.41
C ILE A 24 3.42 10.63 10.53
N VAL A 25 3.98 9.79 11.41
CA VAL A 25 3.27 9.26 12.59
C VAL A 25 3.66 10.06 13.82
N CYS A 26 2.67 10.47 14.62
CA CYS A 26 2.90 11.32 15.79
C CYS A 26 2.06 10.93 17.00
N GLN A 27 2.57 11.22 18.21
CA GLN A 27 1.91 10.89 19.48
C GLN A 27 0.85 11.93 19.89
N TYR A 28 1.11 13.22 19.72
CA TYR A 28 0.21 14.30 20.13
C TYR A 28 0.27 15.47 19.13
N GLY A 29 -0.86 16.17 18.93
CA GLY A 29 -0.87 17.50 18.32
C GLY A 29 -0.72 17.60 16.81
N CYS A 30 -0.85 16.50 16.06
CA CYS A 30 -0.86 16.60 14.59
C CYS A 30 -2.14 17.24 14.07
N SER A 31 -2.01 18.45 13.52
CA SER A 31 -3.02 19.02 12.63
C SER A 31 -3.05 18.18 11.36
N GLU A 32 -4.24 17.69 10.98
CA GLU A 32 -4.47 17.05 9.67
C GLU A 32 -4.10 18.04 8.57
N ARG A 33 -2.86 18.00 8.10
CA ARG A 33 -2.41 18.77 6.95
C ARG A 33 -1.88 17.80 5.92
N VAL A 34 -2.68 17.59 4.88
CA VAL A 34 -2.20 17.08 3.60
C VAL A 34 -1.46 18.24 2.95
N ALA A 35 -0.13 18.18 2.99
CA ALA A 35 0.67 19.03 2.13
C ALA A 35 0.91 18.25 0.84
N GLU A 36 0.26 18.66 -0.25
CA GLU A 36 0.65 18.22 -1.59
C GLU A 36 2.04 18.79 -1.88
N THR A 37 3.04 17.92 -1.96
CA THR A 37 4.37 18.30 -2.43
C THR A 37 4.56 17.81 -3.86
N ALA A 38 5.46 18.45 -4.61
CA ALA A 38 5.71 18.19 -6.03
C ALA A 38 6.10 16.73 -6.38
N THR A 39 6.31 15.87 -5.37
CA THR A 39 6.76 14.48 -5.51
C THR A 39 5.90 13.46 -4.73
N GLY A 40 4.80 13.87 -4.10
CA GLY A 40 3.91 12.95 -3.37
C GLY A 40 3.06 13.62 -2.29
N SER A 41 2.01 12.93 -1.85
CA SER A 41 1.14 13.37 -0.74
C SER A 41 1.80 13.05 0.60
N ASN A 42 1.96 14.05 1.47
CA ASN A 42 2.34 13.83 2.86
C ASN A 42 1.07 13.61 3.69
N ILE A 43 1.00 12.50 4.41
CA ILE A 43 -0.12 12.20 5.31
C ILE A 43 0.38 12.14 6.74
N THR A 44 -0.30 12.85 7.62
CA THR A 44 -0.02 12.83 9.04
C THR A 44 -1.07 11.97 9.75
N VAL A 45 -0.63 10.99 10.54
CA VAL A 45 -1.49 10.01 11.22
C VAL A 45 -1.07 9.88 12.69
N LYS A 46 -2.02 9.61 13.60
CA LYS A 46 -1.67 9.42 15.01
C LYS A 46 -1.17 8.00 15.29
N VAL A 47 -0.32 7.87 16.32
CA VAL A 47 0.07 6.56 16.84
C VAL A 47 -1.17 5.75 17.23
N GLY A 48 -1.18 4.48 16.87
CA GLY A 48 -2.26 3.53 17.12
C GLY A 48 -3.33 3.49 16.03
N GLU A 49 -3.41 4.50 15.17
CA GLU A 49 -4.37 4.54 14.06
C GLU A 49 -3.93 3.64 12.89
N SER A 50 -4.76 3.63 11.85
CA SER A 50 -4.54 2.87 10.62
C SER A 50 -4.50 3.81 9.43
N ILE A 51 -3.76 3.42 8.40
CA ILE A 51 -3.75 4.09 7.11
C ILE A 51 -4.14 3.12 6.00
N MET A 52 -4.85 3.67 5.00
CA MET A 52 -5.23 2.96 3.79
C MET A 52 -4.41 3.47 2.61
N PHE A 53 -3.86 2.53 1.86
CA PHE A 53 -3.25 2.75 0.57
C PHE A 53 -4.22 2.26 -0.52
N PRO A 54 -4.96 3.16 -1.18
CA PRO A 54 -5.85 2.78 -2.26
C PRO A 54 -5.05 2.41 -3.51
N PHE A 55 -5.50 1.41 -4.25
CA PHE A 55 -5.02 1.09 -5.59
C PHE A 55 -6.21 0.65 -6.46
N SER A 56 -6.05 0.53 -7.78
CA SER A 56 -7.10 -0.01 -8.64
C SER A 56 -6.69 -1.37 -9.17
N ALA A 57 -7.51 -2.40 -9.00
CA ALA A 57 -7.26 -3.68 -9.66
C ALA A 57 -7.59 -3.67 -11.18
N GLU A 58 -8.19 -2.58 -11.71
CA GLU A 58 -8.70 -2.44 -13.09
C GLU A 58 -9.51 -3.64 -13.64
N GLY A 59 -10.16 -4.40 -12.76
CA GLY A 59 -10.90 -5.61 -13.17
C GLY A 59 -10.02 -6.80 -13.58
N ASN A 60 -8.71 -6.75 -13.31
CA ASN A 60 -7.80 -7.87 -13.53
C ASN A 60 -8.10 -9.00 -12.53
N GLN A 61 -8.20 -10.23 -13.05
CA GLN A 61 -8.51 -11.43 -12.25
C GLN A 61 -7.34 -11.90 -11.38
N SER A 62 -6.12 -11.45 -11.69
CA SER A 62 -4.89 -11.82 -10.99
C SER A 62 -3.93 -10.64 -10.99
N TYR A 63 -3.42 -10.29 -9.81
CA TYR A 63 -2.43 -9.24 -9.65
C TYR A 63 -1.51 -9.53 -8.47
N THR A 64 -0.33 -8.94 -8.52
CA THR A 64 0.58 -8.85 -7.38
C THR A 64 0.52 -7.46 -6.78
N ALA A 65 0.54 -7.39 -5.46
CA ALA A 65 0.62 -6.14 -4.73
C ALA A 65 1.81 -6.21 -3.78
N ASP A 66 2.72 -5.24 -3.88
CA ASP A 66 3.87 -5.09 -3.01
C ASP A 66 3.72 -3.77 -2.25
N LEU A 67 3.77 -3.84 -0.91
CA LEU A 67 3.91 -2.67 -0.06
C LEU A 67 5.36 -2.58 0.41
N LEU A 68 6.00 -1.47 0.08
CA LEU A 68 7.38 -1.16 0.45
C LEU A 68 7.41 -0.01 1.44
N PHE A 69 8.33 -0.11 2.40
CA PHE A 69 8.72 0.98 3.28
C PHE A 69 10.18 1.31 3.00
N LYS A 70 10.44 2.54 2.55
CA LYS A 70 11.74 2.97 1.99
C LYS A 70 12.13 2.05 0.83
N THR A 71 13.13 1.20 1.01
CA THR A 71 13.64 0.25 0.02
C THR A 71 13.30 -1.21 0.35
N PHE A 72 12.62 -1.47 1.46
CA PHE A 72 12.32 -2.83 1.92
C PHE A 72 10.87 -3.20 1.60
N THR A 73 10.68 -4.36 0.99
CA THR A 73 9.35 -4.96 0.89
C THR A 73 8.90 -5.35 2.29
N ILE A 74 7.83 -4.76 2.79
CA ILE A 74 7.27 -5.08 4.11
C ILE A 74 6.15 -6.10 4.00
N ALA A 75 5.47 -6.15 2.84
CA ALA A 75 4.48 -7.16 2.56
C ALA A 75 4.24 -7.33 1.05
N LYS A 76 3.84 -8.54 0.66
CA LYS A 76 3.59 -8.96 -0.71
C LYS A 76 2.41 -9.92 -0.79
N TRP A 77 1.55 -9.72 -1.78
CA TRP A 77 0.38 -10.57 -2.02
C TRP A 77 0.25 -10.91 -3.50
N HIS A 78 -0.42 -12.04 -3.74
CA HIS A 78 -0.91 -12.44 -5.03
C HIS A 78 -2.42 -12.70 -4.90
N PHE A 79 -3.23 -11.85 -5.53
CA PHE A 79 -4.67 -12.03 -5.59
C PHE A 79 -5.02 -13.03 -6.72
N PRO A 80 -6.01 -13.94 -6.55
CA PRO A 80 -6.95 -14.03 -5.42
C PRO A 80 -6.48 -14.84 -4.20
N GLU A 81 -5.32 -15.48 -4.26
CA GLU A 81 -5.12 -16.68 -3.44
C GLU A 81 -4.29 -16.48 -2.15
N ILE A 82 -3.22 -15.65 -2.11
CA ILE A 82 -2.22 -15.78 -1.01
C ILE A 82 -1.49 -14.48 -0.64
N ALA A 83 -1.31 -14.25 0.67
CA ALA A 83 -0.25 -13.38 1.21
C ALA A 83 1.10 -14.10 1.15
N LEU A 84 1.95 -13.71 0.20
CA LEU A 84 3.22 -14.40 -0.07
C LEU A 84 4.28 -14.10 0.98
N PHE A 85 4.25 -12.88 1.52
CA PHE A 85 5.25 -12.44 2.48
C PHE A 85 4.72 -11.28 3.31
N VAL A 86 5.01 -11.32 4.62
CA VAL A 86 4.88 -10.16 5.51
C VAL A 86 6.09 -10.18 6.45
N GLN A 87 6.83 -9.08 6.49
CA GLN A 87 7.97 -8.93 7.38
C GLN A 87 7.51 -9.01 8.85
N GLU A 88 8.32 -9.64 9.71
CA GLU A 88 7.94 -9.99 11.10
C GLU A 88 7.30 -8.84 11.88
N GLN A 89 7.92 -7.65 11.87
CA GLN A 89 7.44 -6.46 12.58
C GLN A 89 6.11 -5.88 12.06
N TYR A 90 5.64 -6.35 10.90
CA TYR A 90 4.39 -5.96 10.27
C TYR A 90 3.33 -7.07 10.30
N LYS A 91 3.66 -8.27 10.81
CA LYS A 91 2.69 -9.37 10.96
C LYS A 91 1.53 -8.95 11.86
N GLY A 92 0.31 -9.28 11.44
CA GLY A 92 -0.93 -8.90 12.14
C GLY A 92 -1.25 -7.40 12.12
N ARG A 93 -0.42 -6.57 11.46
CA ARG A 93 -0.67 -5.13 11.27
C ARG A 93 -1.11 -4.81 9.85
N VAL A 94 -0.71 -5.63 8.88
CA VAL A 94 -1.02 -5.38 7.47
C VAL A 94 -2.18 -6.25 7.00
N SER A 95 -3.09 -5.66 6.24
CA SER A 95 -4.26 -6.36 5.67
C SER A 95 -4.46 -5.90 4.24
N ILE A 96 -4.90 -6.79 3.36
CA ILE A 96 -5.23 -6.46 1.97
C ILE A 96 -6.73 -6.64 1.76
N GLY A 97 -7.36 -5.66 1.13
CA GLY A 97 -8.70 -5.76 0.55
C GLY A 97 -8.61 -5.74 -0.98
N ASN A 98 -9.77 -5.79 -1.65
CA ASN A 98 -9.83 -5.93 -3.11
C ASN A 98 -9.08 -4.81 -3.87
N ASP A 99 -9.16 -3.57 -3.37
CA ASP A 99 -8.60 -2.36 -3.99
C ASP A 99 -7.86 -1.47 -2.97
N SER A 100 -7.41 -2.07 -1.85
CA SER A 100 -6.70 -1.31 -0.82
C SER A 100 -5.78 -2.17 0.02
N ILE A 101 -4.68 -1.58 0.47
CA ILE A 101 -3.80 -2.15 1.49
C ILE A 101 -3.96 -1.32 2.76
N TRP A 102 -4.08 -1.97 3.91
CA TRP A 102 -4.21 -1.33 5.20
C TRP A 102 -2.98 -1.62 6.06
N LEU A 103 -2.40 -0.59 6.66
CA LEU A 103 -1.42 -0.72 7.72
C LEU A 103 -2.04 -0.20 9.02
N ASN A 104 -2.25 -1.10 9.96
CA ASN A 104 -2.94 -0.86 11.22
C ASN A 104 -1.96 -0.72 12.39
N LYS A 105 -2.42 -0.10 13.48
CA LYS A 105 -1.67 0.06 14.73
C LYS A 105 -0.31 0.69 14.47
N LEU A 106 -0.31 1.85 13.81
CA LEU A 106 0.89 2.60 13.46
C LEU A 106 1.67 2.98 14.72
N SER A 107 3.00 2.91 14.64
CA SER A 107 3.93 3.39 15.65
C SER A 107 4.79 4.51 15.09
N LEU A 108 5.51 5.24 15.95
CA LEU A 108 6.39 6.32 15.52
C LEU A 108 7.44 5.86 14.48
N SER A 109 7.88 4.61 14.57
CA SER A 109 8.85 4.02 13.64
C SER A 109 8.29 3.77 12.23
N ASP A 110 6.98 3.83 12.05
CA ASP A 110 6.32 3.72 10.75
C ASP A 110 6.30 5.04 9.97
N SER A 111 6.95 6.10 10.48
CA SER A 111 7.11 7.34 9.71
C SER A 111 8.12 7.17 8.58
N GLY A 112 7.74 7.56 7.36
CA GLY A 112 8.65 7.60 6.22
C GLY A 112 7.95 7.39 4.88
N LEU A 113 8.75 7.15 3.85
CA LEU A 113 8.25 6.93 2.49
C LEU A 113 7.76 5.50 2.31
N TYR A 114 6.53 5.36 1.84
CA TYR A 114 5.92 4.13 1.41
C TYR A 114 5.72 4.13 -0.09
N GLN A 115 5.79 2.92 -0.66
CA GLN A 115 5.50 2.69 -2.06
C GLN A 115 4.56 1.49 -2.18
N VAL A 116 3.49 1.64 -2.94
CA VAL A 116 2.67 0.51 -3.40
C VAL A 116 3.03 0.25 -4.85
N LYS A 117 3.38 -1.00 -5.17
CA LYS A 117 3.56 -1.46 -6.54
C LYS A 117 2.52 -2.53 -6.83
N ILE A 118 1.71 -2.32 -7.85
CA ILE A 118 0.78 -3.31 -8.36
C ILE A 118 1.29 -3.78 -9.71
N GLY A 119 1.50 -5.08 -9.86
CA GLY A 119 1.84 -5.70 -11.14
C GLY A 119 0.69 -6.58 -11.61
N TYR A 120 0.11 -6.30 -12.78
CA TYR A 120 -0.97 -7.12 -13.33
C TYR A 120 -0.42 -8.21 -14.26
N THR A 121 -0.86 -9.44 -14.03
CA THR A 121 -0.60 -10.56 -14.94
C THR A 121 -1.78 -10.68 -15.89
N LEU A 122 -1.59 -10.38 -17.18
CA LEU A 122 -2.57 -10.70 -18.21
C LEU A 122 -2.72 -12.24 -18.27
N GLY A 123 -3.97 -12.70 -18.17
CA GLY A 123 -4.31 -14.10 -17.94
C GLY A 123 -3.65 -15.08 -18.92
N ASN A 124 -2.92 -16.04 -18.35
CA ASN A 124 -2.84 -17.44 -18.78
C ASN A 124 -2.13 -18.25 -17.68
N PHE A 125 -2.67 -18.24 -16.46
CA PHE A 125 -2.25 -19.20 -15.44
C PHE A 125 -2.82 -20.56 -15.81
N LYS A 126 -2.05 -21.39 -16.52
CA LYS A 126 -2.29 -22.83 -16.53
C LYS A 126 -1.62 -23.39 -15.28
N PRO A 127 -2.36 -23.90 -14.28
CA PRO A 127 -1.74 -24.55 -13.13
C PRO A 127 -0.96 -25.76 -13.64
N GLN A 128 0.36 -25.76 -13.44
CA GLN A 128 1.16 -26.98 -13.57
C GLN A 128 0.83 -27.87 -12.37
N LYS A 129 0.21 -29.02 -12.66
CA LYS A 129 0.07 -30.10 -11.69
C LYS A 129 1.46 -30.65 -11.39
N TYR A 130 1.82 -30.69 -10.11
CA TYR A 130 2.87 -31.57 -9.59
C TYR A 130 2.33 -33.00 -9.50
#